data_AF-A0A0K9GT66-F1
#
_entry.id   AF-A0A0K9GT66-F1
#
_cell.length_a   1.000
_cell.length_b   1.000
_cell.length_c   1.000
_cell.angle_alpha   90.00
_cell.angle_beta   90.00
_cell.angle_gamma   90.00
#
_symmetry.space_group_name_H-M   'P 1'
#
loop_
_entity.id
_entity.type
_entity.pdbx_description
1 polymer ?
#
loop_
_entity_poly.entity_id
_entity_poly.type
_entity_poly.pdbx_seq_one_letter_code
_entity_poly.pdbx_strand_id
1 'polypeptide(L)'
;MKEKNVQPLRTAKEIEDMKWALRRYGSEPDYFLFVFGINIGHRVSDIIPLTVGDVRDKSHVVVREKKTNKSEGIPLPHKPTERL
;
A
#
# COMPACT_ATOMS: atom_id res chain seq x y z
N MET A 1 -30.85 -8.74 -10.55
CA MET A 1 -29.63 -8.40 -9.81
C MET A 1 -29.11 -7.07 -10.35
N LYS A 2 -28.89 -6.04 -9.51
CA LYS A 2 -28.24 -4.79 -9.97
C LYS A 2 -26.78 -5.10 -10.29
N GLU A 3 -26.36 -4.74 -11.49
CA GLU A 3 -24.98 -4.89 -11.93
C GLU A 3 -24.06 -4.06 -11.02
N LYS A 4 -23.12 -4.73 -10.32
CA LYS A 4 -22.14 -4.04 -9.48
C LYS A 4 -21.07 -3.44 -10.39
N ASN A 5 -21.28 -2.19 -10.79
CA ASN A 5 -20.30 -1.43 -11.54
C ASN A 5 -19.17 -0.97 -10.59
N VAL A 6 -18.11 -1.77 -10.49
CA VAL A 6 -16.92 -1.44 -9.70
C VAL A 6 -15.90 -0.77 -10.60
N GLN A 7 -15.57 0.49 -10.29
CA GLN A 7 -14.60 1.28 -11.02
C GLN A 7 -13.38 1.58 -10.13
N PRO A 8 -12.16 1.65 -10.69
CA PRO A 8 -10.99 2.08 -9.94
C PRO A 8 -11.10 3.56 -9.56
N LEU A 9 -10.39 3.98 -8.50
CA LEU A 9 -10.23 5.40 -8.16
C LEU A 9 -9.35 6.05 -9.23
N ARG A 10 -9.80 7.17 -9.82
CA ARG A 10 -9.13 7.82 -10.97
C ARG A 10 -8.61 9.21 -10.68
N THR A 11 -9.11 9.84 -9.61
CA THR A 11 -8.83 11.23 -9.27
C THR A 11 -8.18 11.35 -7.90
N ALA A 12 -7.38 12.39 -7.72
CA ALA A 12 -6.78 12.71 -6.42
C ALA A 12 -7.86 12.95 -5.35
N LYS A 13 -9.00 13.54 -5.74
CA LYS A 13 -10.12 13.75 -4.83
C LYS A 13 -10.69 12.44 -4.29
N GLU A 14 -10.89 11.44 -5.13
CA GLU A 14 -11.37 10.11 -4.69
C GLU A 14 -10.37 9.44 -3.72
N ILE A 15 -9.07 9.65 -3.92
CA ILE A 15 -8.04 9.15 -3.00
C ILE A 15 -8.13 9.86 -1.64
N GLU A 16 -8.30 11.19 -1.63
CA GLU A 16 -8.44 11.95 -0.39
C GLU A 16 -9.74 11.63 0.36
N ASP A 17 -10.86 11.48 -0.36
CA ASP A 17 -12.14 11.07 0.21
C ASP A 17 -12.04 9.67 0.84
N MET A 18 -11.33 8.73 0.20
CA MET A 18 -11.06 7.40 0.75
C MET A 18 -10.16 7.47 2.00
N LYS A 19 -9.09 8.28 1.96
CA LYS A 19 -8.22 8.51 3.13
C LYS A 19 -9.02 9.06 4.31
N TRP A 20 -9.91 10.02 4.06
CA TRP A 20 -10.79 10.58 5.08
C TRP A 20 -11.75 9.53 5.64
N ALA A 21 -12.39 8.74 4.78
CA ALA A 21 -13.31 7.68 5.19
C ALA A 21 -12.61 6.60 6.04
N LEU A 22 -11.41 6.16 5.64
CA LEU A 22 -10.62 5.18 6.38
C LEU A 22 -10.19 5.71 7.75
N ARG A 23 -9.84 6.99 7.86
CA ARG A 23 -9.54 7.60 9.16
C ARG A 23 -10.78 7.77 10.04
N ARG A 24 -11.94 8.05 9.45
CA ARG A 24 -13.17 8.36 10.19
C ARG A 24 -13.93 7.11 10.64
N TYR A 25 -13.94 6.07 9.81
CA TYR A 25 -14.76 4.87 9.96
C TYR A 25 -13.97 3.56 9.96
N GLY A 26 -12.72 3.57 9.47
CA GLY A 26 -11.84 2.41 9.44
C GLY A 26 -10.87 2.38 10.63
N SER A 27 -9.89 1.49 10.54
CA SER A 27 -8.80 1.39 11.50
C SER A 27 -7.50 2.01 10.96
N GLU A 28 -6.58 2.32 11.86
CA GLU A 28 -5.25 2.84 11.48
C GLU A 28 -4.45 1.86 10.58
N PRO A 29 -4.49 0.53 10.81
CA PRO A 29 -3.97 -0.45 9.86
C PRO A 29 -4.60 -0.38 8.46
N ASP A 30 -5.91 -0.15 8.34
CA ASP A 30 -6.58 -0.06 7.03
C ASP A 30 -6.13 1.19 6.26
N TYR A 31 -6.01 2.31 6.98
CA TYR A 31 -5.47 3.54 6.42
C TYR A 31 -4.02 3.35 5.94
N PHE A 32 -3.18 2.72 6.77
CA PHE A 32 -1.80 2.42 6.42
C PHE A 32 -1.72 1.51 5.19
N LEU A 33 -2.48 0.41 5.16
CA LEU A 33 -2.49 -0.53 4.04
C LEU A 33 -2.94 0.14 2.74
N PHE A 34 -3.92 1.03 2.80
CA PHE A 34 -4.36 1.79 1.64
C PHE A 34 -3.23 2.71 1.13
N VAL A 35 -2.65 3.54 1.99
CA VAL A 35 -1.57 4.47 1.61
C VAL A 35 -0.35 3.72 1.12
N PHE A 36 0.05 2.65 1.81
CA PHE A 36 1.19 1.84 1.40
C PHE A 36 0.92 1.17 0.05
N GLY A 37 -0.23 0.51 -0.10
CA GLY A 37 -0.60 -0.21 -1.31
C GLY A 37 -0.69 0.65 -2.56
N ILE A 38 -1.25 1.86 -2.47
CA ILE A 38 -1.32 2.77 -3.62
C ILE A 38 0.05 3.33 -4.02
N ASN A 39 0.99 3.49 -3.08
CA ASN A 39 2.32 4.01 -3.38
C ASN A 39 3.23 2.97 -4.03
N ILE A 40 3.07 1.69 -3.66
CA ILE A 40 3.91 0.62 -4.20
C ILE A 40 3.29 -0.11 -5.39
N GLY A 41 1.97 -0.05 -5.58
CA GLY A 41 1.27 -0.67 -6.71
C GLY A 41 1.02 -2.18 -6.60
N HIS A 42 1.14 -2.79 -5.41
CA HIS A 42 0.94 -4.24 -5.21
C HIS A 42 -0.39 -4.58 -4.52
N ARG A 43 -0.82 -5.83 -4.69
CA ARG A 43 -2.05 -6.33 -4.08
C ARG A 43 -1.90 -6.42 -2.56
N VAL A 44 -2.99 -6.16 -1.85
CA VAL A 44 -3.00 -6.22 -0.38
C VAL A 44 -2.54 -7.58 0.15
N SER A 45 -2.85 -8.67 -0.55
CA SER A 45 -2.44 -10.03 -0.19
C SER A 45 -0.94 -10.27 -0.21
N ASP A 46 -0.22 -9.49 -1.02
CA ASP A 46 1.24 -9.53 -1.15
C ASP A 46 1.91 -8.57 -0.15
N ILE A 47 1.16 -7.59 0.38
CA ILE A 47 1.61 -6.62 1.39
C ILE A 47 1.52 -7.16 2.81
N ILE A 48 0.42 -7.83 3.16
CA ILE A 48 0.17 -8.36 4.51
C ILE A 48 1.33 -9.19 5.11
N PRO A 49 2.06 -10.06 4.36
CA PRO A 49 3.14 -10.85 4.95
C PRO A 49 4.45 -10.06 5.21
N LEU A 50 4.54 -8.80 4.79
CA LEU A 50 5.74 -7.99 5.00
C LEU A 50 5.95 -7.69 6.49
N THR A 51 7.19 -7.85 6.95
CA THR A 51 7.59 -7.50 8.32
C THR A 51 8.33 -6.16 8.35
N VAL A 52 8.46 -5.57 9.55
CA VAL A 52 9.26 -4.35 9.72
C VAL A 52 10.70 -4.55 9.28
N GLY A 53 11.27 -5.75 9.48
CA GLY A 53 12.62 -6.10 9.03
C GLY A 53 12.78 -6.14 7.51
N ASP A 54 11.69 -6.25 6.76
CA ASP A 54 11.70 -6.23 5.30
C ASP A 54 11.73 -4.81 4.71
N VAL A 55 11.42 -3.81 5.54
CA VAL A 55 11.21 -2.42 5.10
C VAL A 55 12.19 -1.45 5.75
N ARG A 56 12.44 -1.59 7.06
CA ARG A 56 13.28 -0.66 7.83
C ARG A 56 14.72 -0.66 7.29
N ASP A 57 15.28 0.54 7.12
CA ASP A 57 16.65 0.81 6.67
C ASP A 57 17.03 0.22 5.31
N LYS A 58 16.04 -0.15 4.50
CA LYS A 58 16.22 -0.67 3.16
C LYS A 58 15.82 0.39 2.12
N SER A 59 16.56 0.43 1.01
CA SER A 59 16.20 1.23 -0.15
C SER A 59 15.10 0.57 -0.99
N HIS A 60 14.94 -0.75 -0.86
CA HIS A 60 13.95 -1.52 -1.61
C HIS A 60 13.28 -2.58 -0.72
N VAL A 61 11.97 -2.78 -0.91
CA VAL A 61 11.24 -3.94 -0.36
C VAL A 61 11.22 -5.03 -1.41
N VAL A 62 11.62 -6.24 -1.03
CA VAL A 62 11.46 -7.41 -1.89
C VAL A 62 10.08 -7.99 -1.62
N VAL A 63 9.15 -7.81 -2.56
CA VAL A 63 7.82 -8.42 -2.49
C VAL A 63 7.80 -9.62 -3.42
N ARG A 64 7.41 -10.78 -2.89
CA ARG A 64 7.16 -11.98 -3.70
C ARG A 64 5.69 -12.03 -4.05
N GLU A 65 5.37 -11.83 -5.33
CA GLU A 65 3.99 -11.89 -5.81
C GLU A 65 3.46 -13.32 -5.71
N LYS A 66 2.33 -13.50 -5.02
CA LYS A 66 1.70 -14.84 -4.90
C LYS A 66 1.21 -15.40 -6.22
N LYS A 67 0.76 -14.52 -7.13
CA LYS A 67 0.12 -14.94 -8.39
C LYS A 67 1.11 -15.44 -9.43
N THR A 68 2.28 -14.79 -9.53
CA THR A 68 3.25 -15.03 -10.61
C THR A 68 4.54 -15.69 -10.11
N ASN A 69 4.72 -15.82 -8.78
CA ASN A 69 5.96 -16.22 -8.13
C ASN A 69 7.18 -15.32 -8.43
N LYS A 70 6.98 -14.15 -9.05
CA LYS A 70 8.06 -13.19 -9.28
C LYS A 70 8.40 -12.43 -8.00
N SER A 71 9.70 -12.24 -7.79
CA SER A 71 10.25 -11.37 -6.75
C SER A 71 10.71 -10.07 -7.39
N GLU A 72 10.08 -8.95 -7.04
CA GLU A 72 10.48 -7.63 -7.50
C GLU A 72 10.92 -6.76 -6.32
N GLY A 73 11.99 -6.00 -6.53
CA GLY A 73 12.49 -5.03 -5.56
C GLY A 73 11.84 -3.67 -5.80
N ILE A 74 10.92 -3.30 -4.93
CA ILE A 74 10.17 -2.03 -5.02
C ILE A 74 10.99 -0.96 -4.30
N PRO A 75 11.35 0.15 -4.96
CA PRO A 75 12.02 1.25 -4.27
C PRO A 75 11.11 1.84 -3.21
N LEU A 76 11.63 1.96 -1.99
CA LEU A 76 10.95 2.71 -0.94
C LEU A 76 11.24 4.20 -1.12
N PRO A 77 10.25 5.07 -0.85
CA PRO A 77 10.53 6.49 -0.76
C PRO A 77 11.62 6.71 0.30
N HIS A 78 12.75 7.28 -0.12
CA HIS A 78 13.88 7.56 0.75
C HIS A 78 13.42 8.41 1.93
N LYS A 79 13.51 7.86 3.15
CA LYS A 79 13.50 8.72 4.34
C LYS A 79 14.89 9.37 4.44
N PRO A 80 14.98 10.71 4.53
CA PRO A 80 16.21 11.34 4.94
C PRO A 80 16.57 10.75 6.31
N THR A 81 17.83 10.38 6.48
CA THR A 81 18.38 9.96 7.76
C THR A 81 17.96 10.96 8.82
N GLU A 82 17.00 10.61 9.69
CA GLU A 82 16.85 11.30 10.97
C GLU A 82 18.09 10.93 11.78
N ARG A 83 19.14 11.74 11.60
CA ARG A 83 20.13 11.95 12.63
C ARG A 83 19.39 12.63 13.78
N LEU A 84 19.11 11.85 14.82
CA LEU A 84 19.05 12.31 16.20
C LEU A 84 19.99 11.41 17.01
#